data_AF-A0A6L2ZLS4-F1
#
_entry.id   AF-A0A6L2ZLS4-F1
#
_cell.length_a   1.000
_cell.length_b   1.000
_cell.length_c   1.000
_cell.angle_alpha   90.00
_cell.angle_beta   90.00
_cell.angle_gamma   90.00
#
_symmetry.space_group_name_H-M   'P 1'
#
loop_
_entity.id
_entity.type
_entity.pdbx_description
1 polymer ?
#
loop_
_entity_poly.entity_id
_entity_poly.type
_entity_poly.pdbx_seq_one_letter_code
_entity_poly.pdbx_strand_id
1 'polypeptide(L)'
;MGMDLKLLQLIAYTNDKETFEQQPNGQWTNYNYDWMLQPGAMKKIKEYADGIGPDYHMLIDDKSTPEKILLTGMAKEAHDNNLLVHPYTIRADALPKYVTDVDKLYEIIYDKVNADGAFTDFPDKGVHFLQKQRQQN
;
A
#
# COMPACT_ATOMS: atom_id res chain seq x y z
N MET A 1 7.12 -6.72 -30.64
CA MET A 1 6.70 -7.56 -29.51
C MET A 1 5.84 -6.68 -28.61
N GLY A 2 4.51 -6.78 -28.71
CA GLY A 2 3.58 -5.95 -27.94
C GLY A 2 3.23 -6.63 -26.62
N MET A 3 4.02 -6.37 -25.58
CA MET A 3 3.72 -6.86 -24.23
C MET A 3 2.78 -5.87 -23.55
N ASP A 4 1.59 -6.34 -23.18
CA ASP A 4 0.66 -5.64 -22.29
C ASP A 4 1.04 -6.01 -20.85
N LEU A 5 1.83 -5.15 -20.21
CA LEU A 5 2.32 -5.36 -18.85
C LEU A 5 1.56 -4.47 -17.87
N LYS A 6 1.15 -5.07 -16.76
CA LYS A 6 0.56 -4.33 -15.65
C LYS A 6 1.63 -3.54 -14.90
N LEU A 7 1.39 -2.25 -14.72
CA LEU A 7 2.31 -1.33 -14.06
C LEU A 7 1.82 -1.02 -12.64
N LEU A 8 2.69 -1.17 -11.65
CA LEU A 8 2.40 -0.86 -10.25
C LEU A 8 3.32 0.28 -9.77
N GLN A 9 2.75 1.40 -9.35
CA GLN A 9 3.49 2.52 -8.77
C GLN A 9 3.79 2.26 -7.29
N LEU A 10 5.06 2.07 -6.92
CA LEU A 10 5.46 2.02 -5.52
C LEU A 10 5.51 3.42 -4.90
N ILE A 11 5.01 3.59 -3.68
CA ILE A 11 4.97 4.89 -3.00
C ILE A 11 5.78 4.80 -1.71
N ALA A 12 6.86 5.59 -1.64
CA ALA A 12 7.75 5.69 -0.48
C ALA A 12 7.57 7.05 0.24
N TYR A 13 8.12 7.20 1.44
CA TYR A 13 8.18 8.51 2.07
C TYR A 13 9.34 9.31 1.45
N THR A 14 9.13 10.59 1.18
CA THR A 14 10.16 11.48 0.59
C THR A 14 11.47 11.44 1.39
N ASN A 15 11.41 11.28 2.71
CA ASN A 15 12.59 11.25 3.58
C ASN A 15 13.44 9.97 3.43
N ASP A 16 12.89 8.91 2.85
CA ASP A 16 13.61 7.64 2.65
C ASP A 16 14.67 7.75 1.54
N LYS A 17 14.56 8.77 0.69
CA LYS A 17 15.49 9.05 -0.44
C LYS A 17 15.63 7.87 -1.40
N GLU A 18 14.52 7.16 -1.61
CA GLU A 18 14.48 5.96 -2.47
C GLU A 18 14.74 6.30 -3.94
N THR A 19 14.18 7.41 -4.44
CA THR A 19 14.28 7.79 -5.85
C THR A 19 14.87 9.19 -5.98
N PHE A 20 15.73 9.36 -6.98
CA PHE A 20 16.21 10.65 -7.43
C PHE A 20 15.73 10.90 -8.85
N GLU A 21 15.27 12.11 -9.12
CA GLU A 21 14.91 12.57 -10.46
C GLU A 21 15.98 13.52 -11.01
N GLN A 22 16.24 13.42 -12.32
CA GLN A 22 17.17 14.32 -12.99
C GLN A 22 16.43 15.57 -13.45
N GLN A 23 16.88 16.72 -12.95
CA GLN A 23 16.41 18.03 -13.36
C GLN A 23 16.90 18.38 -14.78
N PRO A 24 16.24 19.32 -15.49
CA PRO A 24 16.65 19.73 -16.84
C PRO A 24 18.10 20.24 -16.94
N ASN A 25 18.66 20.71 -15.83
CA ASN A 25 20.05 21.16 -15.73
C ASN A 25 21.07 20.02 -15.50
N GLY A 26 20.61 18.76 -15.50
CA GLY A 26 21.42 17.56 -15.30
C GLY A 26 21.66 17.18 -13.84
N GLN A 27 21.24 17.98 -12.86
CA GLN A 27 21.39 17.68 -11.43
C GLN A 27 20.35 16.66 -10.97
N TRP A 28 20.73 15.82 -10.01
CA TRP A 28 19.84 14.85 -9.39
C TRP A 28 19.29 15.39 -8.08
N THR A 29 17.97 15.33 -7.92
CA THR A 29 17.27 15.76 -6.71
C THR A 29 16.41 14.62 -6.17
N ASN A 30 16.28 14.54 -4.86
CA ASN A 30 15.38 13.57 -4.23
C ASN A 30 13.95 13.76 -4.73
N TYR A 31 13.31 12.68 -5.18
CA TYR A 31 11.95 12.72 -5.67
C TYR A 31 10.97 12.94 -4.52
N ASN A 32 10.04 13.88 -4.71
CA ASN A 32 9.02 14.18 -3.70
C ASN A 32 7.78 13.32 -3.92
N TYR A 33 7.47 12.44 -2.96
CA TYR A 33 6.30 11.57 -2.97
C TYR A 33 5.06 12.18 -2.29
N ASP A 34 5.19 13.30 -1.58
CA ASP A 34 4.13 13.86 -0.72
C ASP A 34 2.86 14.19 -1.52
N TRP A 35 3.00 14.53 -2.79
CA TRP A 35 1.88 14.79 -3.69
C TRP A 35 1.02 13.54 -3.93
N MET A 36 1.62 12.34 -3.86
CA MET A 36 0.91 11.07 -4.05
C MET A 36 -0.02 10.74 -2.87
N LEU A 37 0.16 11.41 -1.73
CA LEU A 37 -0.68 11.26 -0.54
C LEU A 37 -1.87 12.23 -0.52
N GLN A 38 -1.93 13.19 -1.46
CA GLN A 38 -2.97 14.22 -1.48
C GLN A 38 -4.22 13.77 -2.24
N PRO A 39 -5.41 14.31 -1.89
CA PRO A 39 -6.63 14.04 -2.65
C PRO A 39 -6.50 14.37 -4.14
N GLY A 40 -6.93 13.45 -5.00
CA GLY A 40 -6.86 13.57 -6.46
C GLY A 40 -5.58 13.05 -7.08
N ALA A 41 -4.60 12.60 -6.27
CA ALA A 41 -3.35 12.05 -6.78
C ALA A 41 -3.57 10.73 -7.53
N MET A 42 -4.49 9.88 -7.06
CA MET A 42 -4.74 8.56 -7.67
C MET A 42 -5.25 8.69 -9.11
N LYS A 43 -5.99 9.75 -9.40
CA LYS A 43 -6.42 10.09 -10.77
C LYS A 43 -5.23 10.31 -11.71
N LYS A 44 -4.19 11.00 -11.24
CA LYS A 44 -2.96 11.23 -12.03
C LYS A 44 -2.16 9.93 -12.19
N ILE A 45 -2.06 9.13 -11.13
CA ILE A 45 -1.35 7.84 -11.17
C ILE A 45 -2.01 6.89 -12.18
N LYS A 46 -3.35 6.91 -12.26
CA LYS A 46 -4.09 6.07 -13.21
C LYS A 46 -3.77 6.33 -14.69
N GLU A 47 -3.25 7.51 -15.03
CA GLU A 47 -2.87 7.83 -16.41
C GLU A 47 -1.73 6.94 -16.92
N TYR A 48 -0.94 6.33 -16.02
CA TYR A 48 0.21 5.50 -16.39
C TYR A 48 0.33 4.17 -15.65
N ALA A 49 -0.44 3.94 -14.57
CA ALA A 49 -0.35 2.72 -13.77
C ALA A 49 -1.69 1.97 -13.67
N ASP A 50 -1.59 0.65 -13.45
CA ASP A 50 -2.71 -0.24 -13.19
C ASP A 50 -2.99 -0.43 -11.68
N GLY A 51 -2.03 -0.09 -10.82
CA GLY A 51 -2.20 -0.11 -9.37
C GLY A 51 -1.11 0.64 -8.62
N ILE A 52 -1.27 0.68 -7.30
CA ILE A 52 -0.32 1.26 -6.36
C ILE A 52 0.17 0.21 -5.35
N GLY A 53 1.42 0.35 -4.95
CA GLY A 53 2.00 -0.38 -3.83
C GLY A 53 2.58 0.59 -2.81
N PRO A 54 1.77 1.14 -1.90
CA PRO A 54 2.27 2.00 -0.83
C PRO A 54 2.81 1.17 0.34
N ASP A 55 3.60 1.80 1.21
CA ASP A 55 3.76 1.28 2.57
C ASP A 55 2.36 1.23 3.24
N TYR A 56 2.01 0.13 3.93
CA TYR A 56 0.70 0.00 4.56
C TYR A 56 0.43 1.08 5.63
N HIS A 57 1.47 1.70 6.21
CA HIS A 57 1.34 2.83 7.13
C HIS A 57 0.82 4.10 6.43
N MET A 58 0.80 4.16 5.10
CA MET A 58 0.14 5.24 4.34
C MET A 58 -1.36 5.01 4.19
N LEU A 59 -1.85 3.79 4.43
CA LEU A 59 -3.26 3.41 4.32
C LEU A 59 -3.98 3.49 5.68
N ILE A 60 -3.23 3.36 6.77
CA ILE A 60 -3.72 3.33 8.15
C ILE A 60 -3.09 4.50 8.91
N ASP A 61 -3.93 5.37 9.48
CA ASP A 61 -3.50 6.54 10.25
C ASP A 61 -2.78 6.10 11.54
N ASP A 62 -1.72 6.82 11.90
CA ASP A 62 -0.83 6.51 13.02
C ASP A 62 -1.51 6.61 14.39
N LYS A 63 -2.68 7.26 14.47
CA LYS A 63 -3.53 7.33 15.67
C LYS A 63 -4.43 6.11 15.84
N SER A 64 -4.36 5.13 14.94
CA SER A 64 -5.11 3.89 15.07
C SER A 64 -4.75 3.15 16.37
N THR A 65 -5.76 2.57 17.01
CA THR A 65 -5.63 1.74 18.22
C THR A 65 -6.23 0.36 17.97
N PRO A 66 -5.96 -0.65 18.81
CA PRO A 66 -6.58 -1.97 18.68
C PRO A 66 -8.12 -1.95 18.62
N GLU A 67 -8.75 -0.95 19.25
CA GLU A 67 -10.21 -0.78 19.29
C GLU A 67 -10.75 0.03 18.10
N LYS A 68 -9.90 0.85 17.47
CA LYS A 68 -10.32 1.77 16.42
C LYS A 68 -9.24 1.95 15.37
N ILE A 69 -9.45 1.31 14.23
CA ILE A 69 -8.64 1.50 13.02
C ILE A 69 -9.16 2.72 12.24
N LEU A 70 -8.24 3.63 11.93
CA LEU A 70 -8.50 4.84 11.17
C LEU A 70 -7.81 4.71 9.81
N LEU A 71 -8.57 4.86 8.73
CA LEU A 71 -8.03 4.77 7.36
C LEU A 71 -7.81 6.18 6.80
N THR A 72 -6.75 6.34 6.01
CA THR A 72 -6.39 7.63 5.39
C THR A 72 -7.29 8.01 4.21
N GLY A 73 -8.00 7.03 3.64
CA GLY A 73 -8.83 7.20 2.44
C GLY A 73 -8.10 6.93 1.12
N MET A 74 -6.77 6.73 1.15
CA MET A 74 -5.96 6.46 -0.04
C MET A 74 -6.43 5.23 -0.81
N ALA A 75 -6.64 4.09 -0.14
CA ALA A 75 -7.11 2.87 -0.80
C ALA A 75 -8.47 3.08 -1.49
N LYS A 76 -9.39 3.79 -0.82
CA LYS A 76 -10.69 4.13 -1.39
C LYS A 76 -10.53 4.97 -2.67
N GLU A 77 -9.68 6.01 -2.64
CA GLU A 77 -9.46 6.85 -3.82
C GLU A 77 -8.80 6.07 -4.97
N ALA A 78 -7.89 5.15 -4.66
CA ALA A 78 -7.29 4.26 -5.65
C ALA A 78 -8.35 3.40 -6.34
N HIS A 79 -9.23 2.75 -5.57
CA HIS A 79 -10.33 1.95 -6.12
C HIS A 79 -11.33 2.80 -6.92
N ASP A 80 -11.68 4.00 -6.45
CA ASP A 80 -12.55 4.94 -7.18
C ASP A 80 -11.96 5.31 -8.57
N ASN A 81 -10.63 5.17 -8.75
CA ASN A 81 -9.92 5.40 -10.01
C ASN A 81 -9.53 4.10 -10.76
N ASN A 82 -10.06 2.94 -10.37
CA ASN A 82 -9.73 1.62 -10.96
C ASN A 82 -8.22 1.30 -10.89
N LEU A 83 -7.59 1.60 -9.75
CA LEU A 83 -6.24 1.15 -9.40
C LEU A 83 -6.34 -0.01 -8.40
N LEU A 84 -5.56 -1.06 -8.63
CA LEU A 84 -5.34 -2.11 -7.62
C LEU A 84 -4.48 -1.56 -6.48
N VAL A 85 -4.67 -2.09 -5.27
CA VAL A 85 -3.93 -1.66 -4.07
C VAL A 85 -3.21 -2.85 -3.45
N HIS A 86 -1.87 -2.89 -3.57
CA HIS A 86 -1.01 -3.96 -3.05
C HIS A 86 0.03 -3.41 -2.07
N PRO A 87 -0.33 -3.15 -0.79
CA PRO A 87 0.60 -2.53 0.14
C PRO A 87 1.72 -3.46 0.58
N TYR A 88 2.82 -2.88 1.05
CA TYR A 88 3.98 -3.56 1.59
C TYR A 88 4.37 -3.01 2.98
N THR A 89 5.11 -3.72 3.84
CA THR A 89 5.32 -5.16 3.88
C THR A 89 4.75 -5.69 5.19
N ILE A 90 3.84 -6.66 5.13
CA ILE A 90 3.29 -7.30 6.32
C ILE A 90 4.37 -8.22 6.93
N ARG A 91 4.77 -7.93 8.16
CA ARG A 91 5.84 -8.62 8.89
C ARG A 91 5.37 -9.09 10.26
N ALA A 92 5.40 -10.40 10.49
CA ALA A 92 4.99 -10.99 11.77
C ALA A 92 5.94 -10.68 12.93
N ASP A 93 7.17 -10.29 12.63
CA ASP A 93 8.23 -9.94 13.58
C ASP A 93 8.37 -8.43 13.83
N ALA A 94 7.58 -7.60 13.12
CA ALA A 94 7.63 -6.14 13.19
C ALA A 94 6.21 -5.54 13.09
N LEU A 95 5.36 -5.90 14.06
CA LEU A 95 3.95 -5.48 14.07
C LEU A 95 3.76 -4.03 14.54
N PRO A 96 2.79 -3.29 13.98
CA PRO A 96 2.42 -1.98 14.47
C PRO A 96 1.68 -2.08 15.82
N LYS A 97 1.68 -1.00 16.61
CA LYS A 97 1.14 -0.98 17.98
C LYS A 97 -0.36 -1.29 18.10
N TYR A 98 -1.11 -1.13 17.01
CA TYR A 98 -2.56 -1.35 16.97
C TYR A 98 -2.94 -2.82 16.71
N VAL A 99 -1.98 -3.74 16.56
CA VAL A 99 -2.24 -5.18 16.48
C VAL A 99 -1.33 -5.96 17.42
N THR A 100 -1.81 -7.10 17.90
CA THR A 100 -1.06 -8.00 18.78
C THR A 100 -0.52 -9.24 18.06
N ASP A 101 -1.05 -9.54 16.89
CA ASP A 101 -0.65 -10.65 16.04
C ASP A 101 -0.81 -10.29 14.55
N VAL A 102 -0.18 -11.08 13.68
CA VAL A 102 -0.16 -10.82 12.25
C VAL A 102 -1.49 -11.13 11.56
N ASP A 103 -2.30 -12.05 12.10
CA ASP A 103 -3.61 -12.38 11.53
C ASP A 103 -4.54 -11.15 11.63
N LYS A 104 -4.44 -10.38 12.72
CA LYS A 104 -5.12 -9.08 12.84
C LYS A 104 -4.61 -8.03 11.86
N LEU A 105 -3.32 -8.01 11.55
CA LEU A 105 -2.81 -7.12 10.51
C LEU A 105 -3.36 -7.52 9.13
N TYR A 106 -3.38 -8.82 8.79
CA TYR A 106 -4.00 -9.30 7.56
C TYR A 106 -5.49 -8.97 7.48
N GLU A 107 -6.24 -9.15 8.56
CA GLU A 107 -7.66 -8.76 8.65
C GLU A 107 -7.85 -7.27 8.35
N ILE A 108 -7.02 -6.40 8.93
CA ILE A 108 -7.10 -4.96 8.66
C ILE A 108 -6.79 -4.66 7.19
N ILE A 109 -5.74 -5.25 6.63
CA ILE A 109 -5.29 -4.98 5.26
C ILE A 109 -6.30 -5.50 4.22
N TYR A 110 -6.80 -6.71 4.38
CA TYR A 110 -7.74 -7.28 3.42
C TYR A 110 -9.18 -6.80 3.63
N ASP A 111 -9.65 -6.65 4.88
CA ASP A 111 -11.08 -6.41 5.13
C ASP A 111 -11.41 -4.94 5.41
N LYS A 112 -10.50 -4.18 6.04
CA LYS A 112 -10.74 -2.76 6.35
C LYS A 112 -10.20 -1.85 5.25
N VAL A 113 -8.93 -2.04 4.89
CA VAL A 113 -8.27 -1.30 3.81
C VAL A 113 -8.79 -1.75 2.44
N ASN A 114 -9.34 -2.97 2.34
CA ASN A 114 -9.84 -3.57 1.10
C ASN A 114 -8.74 -3.77 0.04
N ALA A 115 -7.52 -4.15 0.47
CA ALA A 115 -6.41 -4.38 -0.46
C ALA A 115 -6.68 -5.58 -1.39
N ASP A 116 -6.31 -5.45 -2.67
CA ASP A 116 -6.48 -6.50 -3.69
C ASP A 116 -5.45 -7.65 -3.55
N GLY A 117 -4.38 -7.37 -2.81
CA GLY A 117 -3.25 -8.24 -2.52
C GLY A 117 -2.34 -7.55 -1.52
N ALA A 118 -1.31 -8.21 -1.02
CA ALA A 118 -0.32 -7.57 -0.14
C ALA A 118 1.04 -8.24 -0.28
N PHE A 119 2.11 -7.47 -0.06
CA PHE A 119 3.45 -8.01 0.10
C PHE A 119 3.69 -8.40 1.55
N THR A 120 4.27 -9.58 1.76
CA THR A 120 4.62 -10.10 3.08
C THR A 120 5.93 -10.88 3.05
N ASP A 121 6.71 -10.76 4.11
CA ASP A 121 7.93 -11.56 4.33
C ASP A 121 7.62 -12.98 4.82
N PHE A 122 6.36 -13.27 5.18
CA PHE A 122 5.92 -14.57 5.70
C PHE A 122 4.78 -15.14 4.83
N PRO A 123 5.08 -15.64 3.60
CA PRO A 123 4.06 -16.08 2.65
C PRO A 123 3.16 -17.20 3.20
N ASP A 124 3.72 -18.10 4.00
CA ASP A 124 2.99 -19.20 4.66
C ASP A 124 1.85 -18.68 5.55
N LYS A 125 2.13 -17.62 6.32
CA LYS A 125 1.14 -16.99 7.21
C LYS A 125 0.02 -16.31 6.42
N GLY A 126 0.37 -15.57 5.36
CA GLY A 126 -0.62 -14.91 4.50
C GLY A 126 -1.53 -15.90 3.78
N VAL A 127 -0.96 -16.98 3.22
CA VAL A 127 -1.75 -18.07 2.61
C VAL A 127 -2.67 -18.74 3.63
N HIS A 128 -2.16 -19.06 4.81
CA HIS A 128 -2.93 -19.72 5.86
C HIS A 128 -4.10 -18.84 6.36
N PHE A 129 -3.87 -17.53 6.52
CA PHE A 129 -4.92 -16.56 6.85
C PHE A 129 -6.05 -16.57 5.81
N LEU A 130 -5.73 -16.40 4.52
CA LEU A 130 -6.72 -16.37 3.45
C LEU A 130 -7.49 -17.70 3.31
N GLN A 131 -6.82 -18.84 3.53
CA GLN A 131 -7.47 -20.15 3.52
C GLN A 131 -8.49 -20.29 4.65
N LYS A 132 -8.16 -19.83 5.87
CA LYS A 132 -9.12 -19.80 7.00
C LYS A 132 -10.32 -18.93 6.68
N GLN A 133 -10.10 -17.74 6.13
CA GLN A 133 -11.18 -16.81 5.79
C GLN A 133 -12.16 -17.41 4.76
N ARG A 134 -11.64 -18.08 3.73
CA ARG A 134 -12.46 -18.77 2.72
C ARG A 134 -13.27 -19.95 3.26
N GLN A 135 -12.87 -20.55 4.37
CA GLN A 135 -13.62 -21.64 5.02
C GLN A 135 -14.73 -21.13 5.95
N GLN A 136 -14.66 -19.86 6.33
CA GLN A 136 -15.61 -19.21 7.24
C GLN A 136 -16.74 -18.47 6.52
N ASN A 137 -16.58 -18.22 5.21
CA ASN A 137 -17.57 -17.62 4.31
C ASN A 137 -18.31 -18.70 3.49
#